data_AF-A0A2H0URD0-F1
#
_entry.id   AF-A0A2H0URD0-F1
#
_cell.length_a   1.000
_cell.length_b   1.000
_cell.length_c   1.000
_cell.angle_alpha   90.00
_cell.angle_beta   90.00
_cell.angle_gamma   90.00
#
_symmetry.space_group_name_H-M   'P 1'
#
loop_
_entity.id
_entity.type
_entity.pdbx_description
1 polymer ?
#
loop_
_entity_poly.entity_id
_entity_poly.type
_entity_poly.pdbx_seq_one_letter_code
_entity_poly.pdbx_strand_id
1 'polypeptide(L)'
;MDRSLVKKIFGVVAVFVLAGAPLLASAQVDFQGPAPQADESLIGKTIDRIFSFAFGILLVVAGLMILYAAFLYLQGGANEANVTKAKNYILYAVIAIIVAFLSRALVAFINSTILGN
;
A
#
# COMPACT_ATOMS: atom_id res chain seq x y z
N MET A 1 12.39 15.44 13.55
CA MET A 1 11.35 14.39 13.60
C MET A 1 11.28 13.93 15.04
N ASP A 2 10.23 14.31 15.77
CA ASP A 2 10.14 14.01 17.20
C ASP A 2 10.02 12.51 17.46
N ARG A 3 10.82 12.01 18.41
CA ARG A 3 10.90 10.58 18.77
C ARG A 3 9.54 10.01 19.22
N SER A 4 8.60 10.86 19.66
CA SER A 4 7.24 10.49 20.03
C SER A 4 6.35 10.13 18.82
N LEU A 5 6.57 10.78 17.68
CA LEU A 5 5.83 10.54 16.43
C LEU A 5 6.30 9.24 15.77
N VAL A 6 7.60 9.00 15.74
CA VAL A 6 8.19 7.76 15.21
C VAL A 6 7.71 6.55 16.00
N LYS A 7 7.65 6.64 17.34
CA LYS A 7 7.13 5.55 18.18
C LYS A 7 5.65 5.26 17.94
N LYS A 8 4.82 6.28 17.68
CA LYS A 8 3.39 6.10 17.36
C LYS A 8 3.20 5.48 15.98
N ILE A 9 3.93 5.96 14.97
CA ILE A 9 3.90 5.39 13.61
C ILE A 9 4.37 3.94 13.66
N PHE A 10 5.47 3.65 14.36
CA PHE A 10 5.98 2.29 14.53
C PHE A 10 5.00 1.39 15.27
N GLY A 11 4.33 1.90 16.32
CA GLY A 11 3.29 1.16 17.05
C GLY A 11 2.08 0.82 16.17
N VAL A 12 1.60 1.78 15.37
CA VAL A 12 0.48 1.54 14.43
C VAL A 12 0.87 0.53 13.36
N VAL A 13 2.07 0.65 12.78
CA VAL A 13 2.59 -0.31 11.80
C VAL A 13 2.74 -1.70 12.41
N ALA A 14 3.27 -1.82 13.64
CA ALA A 14 3.44 -3.11 14.32
C ALA A 14 2.09 -3.79 14.62
N VAL A 15 1.08 -3.04 15.06
CA VAL A 15 -0.27 -3.57 15.30
C VAL A 15 -0.92 -4.01 13.99
N PHE A 16 -0.71 -3.29 12.90
CA PHE A 16 -1.25 -3.64 11.58
C PHE A 16 -0.58 -4.88 10.98
N VAL A 17 0.73 -5.05 11.16
CA VAL A 17 1.46 -6.26 10.76
C VAL A 17 0.98 -7.46 11.57
N LEU A 18 0.73 -7.28 12.87
CA LEU A 18 0.23 -8.36 13.74
C LEU A 18 -1.23 -8.71 13.44
N ALA A 19 -2.08 -7.73 13.11
CA ALA A 19 -3.46 -7.96 12.67
C ALA A 19 -3.57 -8.48 11.22
N GLY A 20 -2.56 -8.22 10.39
CA GLY A 20 -2.41 -8.80 9.04
C GLY A 20 -1.80 -10.20 9.04
N ALA A 21 -1.19 -10.65 10.14
CA ALA A 21 -0.58 -11.98 10.27
C ALA A 21 -1.55 -13.14 10.01
N PRO A 22 -2.83 -13.11 10.45
CA PRO A 22 -3.82 -14.13 10.09
C PRO A 22 -4.12 -14.14 8.59
N LEU A 23 -4.09 -12.99 7.91
CA LEU A 23 -4.30 -12.90 6.46
C LEU A 23 -3.12 -13.53 5.69
N LEU A 24 -1.89 -13.37 6.20
CA LEU A 24 -0.69 -14.03 5.69
C LEU A 24 -0.67 -15.53 6.00
N ALA A 25 -1.15 -15.94 7.18
CA ALA A 25 -1.32 -17.35 7.53
C ALA A 25 -2.41 -18.03 6.68
N SER A 26 -3.51 -17.33 6.39
CA SER A 26 -4.56 -17.81 5.47
C SER A 26 -4.16 -17.79 3.98
N ALA A 27 -2.98 -17.27 3.65
CA ALA A 27 -2.40 -17.37 2.32
C ALA A 27 -1.62 -18.67 2.10
N GLN A 28 -1.47 -19.51 3.14
CA GLN A 28 -0.87 -20.84 3.01
C GLN A 28 -1.71 -21.67 2.03
N VAL A 29 -1.07 -22.07 0.93
CA VAL A 29 -1.61 -23.07 0.01
C VAL A 29 -1.52 -24.41 0.72
N ASP A 30 -2.67 -25.01 1.03
CA ASP A 30 -2.72 -26.34 1.62
C ASP A 30 -2.34 -27.36 0.55
N PHE A 31 -1.14 -27.93 0.65
CA PHE A 31 -0.65 -29.00 -0.24
C PHE A 31 -1.07 -30.37 0.31
N GLN A 32 -2.37 -30.58 0.54
CA GLN A 32 -2.94 -31.92 0.82
C GLN A 32 -3.67 -32.44 -0.42
N GLY A 33 -2.89 -32.98 -1.37
CA GLY A 33 -3.37 -33.60 -2.60
C GLY A 33 -2.18 -34.09 -3.43
N PRO A 34 -2.37 -35.05 -4.36
CA PRO A 34 -1.27 -35.66 -5.10
C PRO A 34 -0.46 -34.58 -5.82
N ALA A 35 0.86 -34.79 -5.88
CA ALA A 35 1.91 -33.81 -6.18
C ALA A 35 1.49 -32.70 -7.17
N PRO A 36 1.79 -31.41 -6.85
CA PRO A 36 1.37 -30.28 -7.65
C PRO A 36 1.96 -30.42 -9.05
N GLN A 37 1.09 -30.62 -10.05
CA GLN A 37 1.43 -30.29 -11.42
C GLN A 37 1.79 -28.80 -11.41
N ALA A 38 2.83 -28.40 -12.14
CA ALA A 38 3.27 -27.01 -12.23
C ALA A 38 2.16 -26.17 -12.87
N ASP A 39 1.21 -25.76 -12.04
CA ASP A 39 0.04 -24.98 -12.37
C ASP A 39 0.52 -23.53 -12.45
N GLU A 40 0.72 -22.99 -13.64
CA GLU A 40 1.13 -21.59 -13.82
C GLU A 40 0.16 -20.60 -13.13
N SER A 41 -1.07 -21.06 -12.83
CA SER A 41 -2.07 -20.33 -12.07
C SER A 41 -1.70 -20.11 -10.59
N LEU A 42 -0.89 -20.97 -9.97
CA LEU A 42 -0.45 -20.82 -8.58
C LEU A 42 0.58 -19.70 -8.42
N ILE A 43 1.49 -19.58 -9.39
CA ILE A 43 2.50 -18.52 -9.41
C ILE A 43 1.82 -17.17 -9.63
N GLY A 44 0.88 -17.08 -10.59
CA GLY A 44 0.09 -15.88 -10.84
C GLY A 44 -0.74 -15.44 -9.62
N LYS A 45 -1.46 -16.37 -8.97
CA LYS A 45 -2.26 -16.06 -7.76
C LYS A 45 -1.40 -15.61 -6.58
N THR A 46 -0.21 -16.19 -6.42
CA THR A 46 0.72 -15.80 -5.34
C THR A 46 1.25 -14.40 -5.58
N ILE A 47 1.62 -14.09 -6.82
CA ILE A 47 2.06 -12.75 -7.23
C ILE A 47 0.94 -11.73 -7.00
N ASP A 48 -0.27 -11.98 -7.50
CA ASP A 48 -1.41 -11.07 -7.30
C ASP A 48 -1.72 -10.82 -5.83
N ARG A 49 -1.60 -11.84 -4.98
CA ARG A 49 -1.80 -11.70 -3.54
C ARG A 49 -0.74 -10.82 -2.88
N ILE A 50 0.53 -10.98 -3.26
CA ILE A 50 1.64 -10.12 -2.79
C ILE A 50 1.43 -8.68 -3.24
N PHE A 51 1.09 -8.47 -4.52
CA PHE A 51 0.84 -7.14 -5.08
C PHE A 51 -0.38 -6.47 -4.43
N SER A 52 -1.47 -7.21 -4.22
CA SER A 52 -2.67 -6.70 -3.54
C SER A 52 -2.38 -6.31 -2.09
N PHE A 53 -1.56 -7.08 -1.39
CA PHE A 53 -1.15 -6.77 -0.02
C PHE A 53 -0.24 -5.53 0.04
N ALA A 54 0.76 -5.46 -0.85
CA ALA A 54 1.65 -4.30 -0.98
C ALA A 54 0.86 -3.02 -1.33
N PHE A 55 -0.14 -3.14 -2.20
CA PHE A 55 -1.04 -2.04 -2.55
C PHE A 55 -1.87 -1.55 -1.36
N GLY A 56 -2.37 -2.47 -0.54
CA GLY A 56 -3.06 -2.14 0.71
C GLY A 56 -2.18 -1.36 1.67
N ILE A 57 -0.93 -1.78 1.87
CA ILE A 57 0.06 -1.06 2.69
C ILE A 57 0.34 0.32 2.11
N LEU A 58 0.50 0.43 0.79
CA LEU A 58 0.75 1.70 0.11
C LEU A 58 -0.37 2.70 0.37
N LEU A 59 -1.64 2.28 0.27
CA LEU A 59 -2.78 3.15 0.54
C LEU A 59 -2.84 3.61 2.01
N VAL A 60 -2.53 2.72 2.96
CA VAL A 60 -2.49 3.08 4.39
C VAL A 60 -1.39 4.12 4.66
N VAL A 61 -0.19 3.90 4.11
CA VAL A 61 0.94 4.83 4.24
C VAL A 61 0.62 6.18 3.58
N ALA A 62 -0.01 6.17 2.41
CA ALA A 62 -0.47 7.39 1.73
C ALA A 62 -1.48 8.15 2.59
N GLY A 63 -2.45 7.47 3.20
CA GLY A 63 -3.40 8.09 4.14
C GLY A 63 -2.72 8.72 5.36
N LEU A 64 -1.73 8.05 5.94
CA LEU A 64 -0.95 8.58 7.07
C LEU A 64 -0.11 9.81 6.67
N MET A 65 0.48 9.81 5.47
CA MET A 65 1.18 10.97 4.92
C MET A 65 0.26 12.18 4.73
N ILE A 66 -0.96 11.97 4.22
CA ILE A 66 -1.95 13.03 4.05
C ILE A 66 -2.36 13.60 5.41
N LEU A 67 -2.62 12.75 6.40
CA LEU A 67 -2.90 13.17 7.77
C LEU A 67 -1.76 14.01 8.36
N TYR A 68 -0.52 13.54 8.23
CA TYR A 68 0.65 14.28 8.70
C TYR A 68 0.81 15.64 7.98
N ALA A 69 0.60 15.67 6.67
CA ALA A 69 0.64 16.89 5.89
C ALA A 69 -0.46 17.89 6.31
N ALA A 70 -1.65 17.41 6.65
CA ALA A 70 -2.75 18.23 7.15
C ALA A 70 -2.41 18.89 8.49
N PHE A 71 -1.84 18.13 9.44
CA PHE A 71 -1.36 18.71 10.70
C PHE A 71 -0.22 19.70 10.49
N LEU A 72 0.73 19.40 9.59
CA LEU A 72 1.83 20.30 9.26
C LEU A 72 1.34 21.60 8.58
N TYR A 73 0.29 21.52 7.76
CA TYR A 73 -0.35 22.68 7.14
C TYR A 73 -1.04 23.56 8.19
N LEU A 74 -1.81 22.94 9.09
CA LEU A 74 -2.57 23.65 10.12
C LEU A 74 -1.65 24.28 11.19
N GLN A 75 -0.58 23.59 11.58
CA GLN A 75 0.42 24.11 12.51
C GLN A 75 1.41 25.07 11.84
N GLY A 76 1.52 25.03 10.51
CA GLY A 76 2.43 25.84 9.71
C GLY A 76 2.01 27.29 9.50
N GLY A 77 0.84 27.72 9.98
CA GLY A 77 0.30 29.07 9.75
C GLY A 77 1.22 30.23 10.15
N ALA A 78 2.22 30.00 11.00
CA ALA A 78 3.20 31.01 11.42
C ALA A 78 4.55 30.96 10.68
N ASN A 79 4.81 29.92 9.86
CA ASN A 79 6.11 29.74 9.21
C ASN A 79 5.93 29.16 7.78
N GLU A 80 6.15 30.01 6.78
CA GLU A 80 5.87 29.77 5.35
C GLU A 80 6.57 28.50 4.79
N ALA A 81 7.71 28.13 5.38
CA ALA A 81 8.45 26.91 5.08
C ALA A 81 7.65 25.62 5.39
N ASN A 82 6.85 25.62 6.46
CA ASN A 82 6.05 24.46 6.85
C ASN A 82 4.81 24.30 5.95
N VAL A 83 4.23 25.42 5.52
CA VAL A 83 3.13 25.46 4.55
C VAL A 83 3.58 24.90 3.20
N THR A 84 4.76 25.33 2.72
CA THR A 84 5.33 24.84 1.46
C THR A 84 5.64 23.34 1.53
N LYS A 85 6.22 22.86 2.64
CA LYS A 85 6.45 21.43 2.85
C LYS A 85 5.14 20.65 2.83
N ALA A 86 4.11 21.09 3.56
CA ALA A 86 2.82 20.41 3.60
C ALA A 86 2.17 20.31 2.21
N LYS A 87 2.24 21.36 1.39
CA LYS A 87 1.78 21.32 0.00
C LYS A 87 2.49 20.25 -0.82
N ASN A 88 3.81 20.15 -0.71
CA ASN A 88 4.57 19.12 -1.41
C ASN A 88 4.21 17.70 -0.94
N TYR A 89 4.01 17.50 0.37
CA TYR A 89 3.55 16.20 0.88
C TYR A 89 2.18 15.81 0.34
N ILE A 90 1.23 16.74 0.28
CA ILE A 90 -0.09 16.49 -0.33
C ILE A 90 0.08 16.17 -1.82
N LEU A 91 0.90 16.91 -2.55
CA LEU A 91 1.15 16.68 -3.98
C LEU A 91 1.69 15.26 -4.23
N TYR A 92 2.70 14.84 -3.47
CA TYR A 92 3.26 13.50 -3.59
C TYR A 92 2.26 12.40 -3.21
N ALA A 93 1.43 12.63 -2.19
CA ALA A 93 0.38 11.68 -1.83
C ALA A 93 -0.68 11.54 -2.93
N VAL A 94 -1.08 12.65 -3.56
CA VAL A 94 -2.01 12.63 -4.70
C VAL A 94 -1.42 11.88 -5.89
N ILE A 95 -0.14 12.12 -6.21
CA ILE A 95 0.56 11.39 -7.29
C ILE A 95 0.59 9.89 -6.98
N ALA A 96 0.89 9.50 -5.74
CA ALA A 96 0.93 8.09 -5.35
C ALA A 96 -0.43 7.41 -5.55
N ILE A 97 -1.54 8.08 -5.19
CA ILE A 97 -2.89 7.57 -5.42
C ILE A 97 -3.16 7.42 -6.92
N ILE A 98 -2.85 8.44 -7.73
CA ILE A 98 -3.07 8.40 -9.18
C ILE A 98 -2.31 7.24 -9.82
N VAL A 99 -1.02 7.08 -9.49
CA VAL A 99 -0.18 5.99 -10.01
C VAL A 99 -0.71 4.63 -9.57
N ALA A 100 -1.21 4.51 -8.34
CA ALA A 100 -1.81 3.29 -7.83
C ALA A 100 -3.07 2.90 -8.63
N PHE A 101 -3.95 3.84 -8.93
CA PHE A 101 -5.12 3.61 -9.79
C PHE A 101 -4.72 3.26 -11.23
N LEU A 102 -3.76 3.98 -11.81
CA LEU A 102 -3.25 3.73 -13.16
C LEU A 102 -2.62 2.34 -13.29
N SER A 103 -1.89 1.89 -12.27
CA SER A 103 -1.27 0.56 -12.25
C SER A 103 -2.32 -0.55 -12.41
N ARG A 104 -3.45 -0.47 -11.68
CA ARG A 104 -4.53 -1.44 -11.83
C ARG A 104 -5.23 -1.35 -13.19
N ALA A 105 -5.47 -0.13 -13.69
CA ALA A 105 -6.08 0.07 -14.99
C ALA A 105 -5.22 -0.52 -16.13
N LEU A 106 -3.90 -0.34 -16.06
CA LEU A 106 -2.94 -0.92 -17.01
C LEU A 106 -2.93 -2.44 -16.98
N VAL A 107 -2.88 -3.05 -15.79
CA VAL A 107 -2.91 -4.51 -15.66
C VAL A 107 -4.22 -5.09 -16.22
N ALA A 108 -5.35 -4.46 -15.92
CA ALA A 108 -6.65 -4.86 -16.47
C ALA A 108 -6.69 -4.72 -17.99
N PHE A 109 -6.13 -3.64 -18.54
CA PHE A 109 -6.06 -3.39 -19.99
C PHE A 109 -5.16 -4.42 -20.71
N ILE A 110 -4.03 -4.79 -20.12
CA ILE A 110 -3.15 -5.82 -20.67
C ILE A 110 -3.86 -7.17 -20.66
N ASN A 111 -4.50 -7.54 -19.54
CA ASN A 111 -5.24 -8.79 -19.44
C ASN A 111 -6.41 -8.85 -20.43
N SER A 112 -7.15 -7.74 -20.63
CA SER A 112 -8.26 -7.70 -21.58
C SER A 112 -7.81 -7.74 -23.05
N THR A 113 -6.65 -7.14 -23.37
CA THR A 113 -6.20 -6.99 -24.76
C THR A 113 -5.33 -8.15 -25.23
N ILE A 114 -4.52 -8.74 -24.35
CA ILE A 114 -3.56 -9.80 -24.69
C ILE A 114 -4.09 -11.19 -24.34
N LEU A 115 -4.80 -11.35 -23.22
CA LEU A 115 -5.30 -12.65 -22.77
C LEU A 115 -6.66 -13.03 -23.37
N GLY A 116 -7.29 -12.12 -24.14
CA GLY A 116 -8.35 -12.40 -25.09
C GLY A 116 -9.42 -13.40 -24.65
N ASN A 117 -10.35 -12.96 -23.80
CA ASN A 117 -11.69 -13.53 -23.75
C ASN A 117 -12.72 -12.45 -24.10
#